data_AF-A0A2E9QBS5-F1
#
_entry.id   AF-A0A2E9QBS5-F1
#
_cell.length_a   1.000
_cell.length_b   1.000
_cell.length_c   1.000
_cell.angle_alpha   90.00
_cell.angle_beta   90.00
_cell.angle_gamma   90.00
#
_symmetry.space_group_name_H-M   'P 1'
#
loop_
_entity.id
_entity.type
_entity.pdbx_description
1 polymer ?
#
loop_
_entity_poly.entity_id
_entity_poly.type
_entity_poly.pdbx_seq_one_letter_code
_entity_poly.pdbx_strand_id
1 'polypeptide(L)'
;MKPAFFTRKPYAFLTIALALFLAQCVERPDPDVEARYQASADRFCNAIVECLKEDISEKMADQPRKLDLFLQRMDQDLCRSGQYQKIQGLQQRMEEGTLLERYERCSVALESTEDCKTRIELLKENSDCRSIRTDQEFP
;
A
#
# COMPACT_ATOMS: atom_id res chain seq x y z
N MET A 1 -5.47 -69.64 -18.69
CA MET A 1 -4.88 -69.82 -17.35
C MET A 1 -4.85 -68.47 -16.63
N LYS A 2 -5.22 -68.50 -15.34
CA LYS A 2 -5.23 -67.48 -14.25
C LYS A 2 -3.85 -66.74 -14.04
N PRO A 3 -3.72 -65.69 -13.18
CA PRO A 3 -3.82 -64.27 -13.56
C PRO A 3 -2.61 -63.42 -13.07
N ALA A 4 -2.76 -62.10 -13.20
CA ALA A 4 -1.89 -61.01 -12.75
C ALA A 4 -1.29 -61.11 -11.33
N PHE A 5 -0.09 -60.55 -11.15
CA PHE A 5 0.32 -59.87 -9.92
C PHE A 5 1.15 -58.62 -10.26
N PHE A 6 0.50 -57.47 -10.08
CA PHE A 6 1.09 -56.14 -10.08
C PHE A 6 1.94 -55.97 -8.82
N THR A 7 3.23 -55.72 -8.97
CA THR A 7 4.13 -55.37 -7.87
C THR A 7 3.92 -53.90 -7.47
N ARG A 8 3.20 -53.68 -6.37
CA ARG A 8 3.19 -52.39 -5.65
C ARG A 8 4.57 -52.13 -5.04
N LYS A 9 5.18 -50.98 -5.32
CA LYS A 9 6.09 -50.29 -4.38
C LYS A 9 5.92 -48.77 -4.47
N PRO A 10 6.17 -48.04 -3.36
CA PRO A 10 5.40 -46.87 -2.97
C PRO A 10 6.13 -45.58 -3.36
N TYR A 11 5.68 -44.94 -4.44
CA TYR A 11 6.05 -43.56 -4.75
C TYR A 11 4.83 -42.67 -4.54
N ALA A 12 4.35 -42.62 -3.30
CA ALA A 12 3.20 -41.80 -2.93
C ALA A 12 3.47 -41.03 -1.64
N PHE A 13 4.71 -40.58 -1.43
CA PHE A 13 5.08 -39.71 -0.31
C PHE A 13 6.33 -38.90 -0.67
N LEU A 14 6.32 -38.17 -1.79
CA LEU A 14 7.38 -37.21 -2.07
C LEU A 14 6.91 -36.00 -2.90
N THR A 15 5.68 -35.55 -2.70
CA THR A 15 5.12 -34.40 -3.44
C THR A 15 4.29 -33.47 -2.55
N ILE A 16 4.63 -33.36 -1.25
CA ILE A 16 3.94 -32.42 -0.34
C ILE A 16 4.89 -31.32 0.16
N ALA A 17 6.22 -31.46 0.00
CA ALA A 17 7.18 -30.46 0.49
C ALA A 17 7.38 -29.24 -0.42
N LEU A 18 6.84 -29.23 -1.65
CA LEU A 18 7.02 -28.14 -2.62
C LEU A 18 5.83 -27.17 -2.73
N ALA A 19 4.83 -27.30 -1.84
CA ALA A 19 3.67 -26.39 -1.81
C ALA A 19 3.77 -25.28 -0.75
N LEU A 20 4.78 -25.33 0.14
CA LEU A 20 4.96 -24.34 1.22
C LEU A 20 5.87 -23.16 0.86
N PHE A 21 6.46 -23.14 -0.34
CA PHE A 21 7.39 -22.09 -0.80
C PHE A 21 6.76 -21.03 -1.72
N LEU A 22 5.43 -20.98 -1.79
CA LEU A 22 4.70 -19.87 -2.39
C LEU A 22 3.95 -19.07 -1.31
N ALA A 23 4.49 -19.03 -0.09
CA ALA A 23 4.17 -17.93 0.83
C ALA A 23 4.67 -16.66 0.13
N GLN A 24 3.72 -15.92 -0.43
CA GLN A 24 3.93 -14.65 -1.08
C GLN A 24 4.83 -13.79 -0.19
N CYS A 25 6.08 -13.60 -0.60
CA CYS A 25 6.97 -12.62 0.02
C CYS A 25 6.40 -11.24 -0.27
N VAL A 26 5.44 -10.79 0.54
CA VAL A 26 5.19 -9.36 0.68
C VAL A 26 6.43 -8.85 1.41
N GLU A 27 7.33 -8.23 0.65
CA GLU A 27 8.53 -7.63 1.19
C GLU A 27 8.09 -6.62 2.26
N ARG A 28 8.45 -6.89 3.51
CA ARG A 28 8.18 -5.95 4.59
C ARG A 28 9.01 -4.69 4.33
N PRO A 29 8.46 -3.50 4.64
CA PRO A 29 9.23 -2.29 4.53
C PRO A 29 10.54 -2.39 5.33
N ASP A 30 11.60 -1.82 4.78
CA ASP A 30 12.87 -1.74 5.49
C ASP A 30 12.68 -0.93 6.80
N PRO A 31 13.05 -1.47 7.97
CA PRO A 31 12.91 -0.77 9.26
C PRO A 31 13.62 0.59 9.29
N ASP A 32 14.69 0.79 8.51
CA ASP A 32 15.38 2.07 8.42
C ASP A 32 14.55 3.12 7.65
N VAL A 33 13.69 2.67 6.72
CA VAL A 33 12.72 3.52 6.04
C VAL A 33 11.58 3.88 6.99
N GLU A 34 11.03 2.91 7.71
CA GLU A 34 9.97 3.19 8.68
C GLU A 34 10.44 4.22 9.72
N ALA A 35 11.60 3.98 10.36
CA ALA A 35 12.13 4.85 11.39
C ALA A 35 12.40 6.29 10.90
N ARG A 36 12.93 6.43 9.67
CA ARG A 36 13.28 7.74 9.10
C ARG A 36 12.05 8.53 8.65
N TYR A 37 11.04 7.86 8.10
CA TYR A 37 9.89 8.52 7.47
C TYR A 37 8.62 8.53 8.32
N GLN A 38 8.61 7.87 9.49
CA GLN A 38 7.44 7.73 10.38
C GLN A 38 6.70 9.05 10.62
N ALA A 39 7.41 10.10 11.04
CA ALA A 39 6.79 11.37 11.40
C ALA A 39 6.10 12.07 10.22
N SER A 40 6.64 11.91 9.01
CA SER A 40 6.06 12.48 7.79
C SER A 40 4.93 11.61 7.26
N ALA A 41 5.04 10.28 7.41
CA ALA A 41 3.97 9.34 7.07
C ALA A 41 2.75 9.50 7.97
N ASP A 42 2.96 9.68 9.27
CA ASP A 42 1.88 9.98 10.22
C ASP A 42 1.17 11.28 9.85
N ARG A 43 1.91 12.36 9.59
CA ARG A 43 1.32 13.63 9.16
C ARG A 43 0.53 13.50 7.86
N PHE A 44 1.13 12.86 6.86
CA PHE A 44 0.48 12.60 5.57
C PHE A 44 -0.83 11.82 5.74
N CYS A 45 -0.78 10.68 6.44
CA CYS A 45 -1.93 9.79 6.57
C CYS A 45 -3.03 10.40 7.44
N ASN A 46 -2.68 11.10 8.53
CA ASN A 46 -3.64 11.83 9.35
C ASN A 46 -4.34 12.95 8.57
N ALA A 47 -3.63 13.62 7.67
CA ALA A 47 -4.21 14.66 6.85
C ALA A 47 -5.17 14.10 5.79
N ILE A 48 -4.85 12.96 5.17
CA ILE A 48 -5.51 12.57 3.91
C ILE A 48 -6.57 11.47 4.03
N VAL A 49 -6.45 10.55 4.99
CA VAL A 49 -7.28 9.32 5.02
C VAL A 49 -8.77 9.66 5.12
N GLU A 50 -9.16 10.54 6.04
CA GLU A 50 -10.57 10.92 6.20
C GLU A 50 -11.10 11.67 4.98
N CYS A 51 -10.31 12.58 4.40
CA CYS A 51 -10.71 13.26 3.17
C CYS A 51 -10.92 12.29 2.00
N LEU A 52 -10.08 11.26 1.86
CA LEU A 52 -10.25 10.25 0.82
C LEU A 52 -11.50 9.40 1.06
N LYS A 53 -11.84 9.08 2.32
CA LYS A 53 -13.09 8.40 2.65
C LYS A 53 -14.31 9.23 2.25
N GLU A 54 -14.28 10.53 2.51
CA GLU A 54 -15.35 11.45 2.10
C GLU A 54 -15.48 11.50 0.57
N ASP A 55 -14.39 11.74 -0.15
CA ASP A 55 -14.36 11.81 -1.63
C ASP A 55 -14.83 10.51 -2.30
N ILE A 56 -14.46 9.35 -1.75
CA ILE A 56 -14.93 8.05 -2.25
C ILE A 56 -16.41 7.83 -1.91
N SER A 57 -16.86 8.24 -0.73
CA SER A 57 -18.27 8.13 -0.35
C SER A 57 -19.17 8.93 -1.28
N GLU A 58 -18.74 10.13 -1.68
CA GLU A 58 -19.46 10.95 -2.65
C GLU A 58 -19.46 10.33 -4.05
N LYS A 59 -18.31 9.83 -4.52
CA LYS A 59 -18.17 9.24 -5.87
C LYS A 59 -18.87 7.91 -6.05
N MET A 60 -19.01 7.14 -4.97
CA MET A 60 -19.58 5.78 -4.99
C MET A 60 -20.95 5.71 -4.31
N ALA A 61 -21.64 6.85 -4.16
CA ALA A 61 -22.97 6.92 -3.55
C ALA A 61 -24.00 5.99 -4.23
N ASP A 62 -23.81 5.66 -5.51
CA ASP A 62 -24.65 4.75 -6.28
C ASP A 62 -24.28 3.25 -6.12
N GLN A 63 -23.16 2.95 -5.46
CA GLN A 63 -22.58 1.61 -5.32
C GLN A 63 -22.26 1.26 -3.86
N PRO A 64 -23.26 1.24 -2.95
CA PRO A 64 -23.04 1.14 -1.50
C PRO A 64 -22.29 -0.15 -1.09
N ARG A 65 -22.54 -1.27 -1.77
CA ARG A 65 -21.85 -2.54 -1.49
C ARG A 65 -20.35 -2.50 -1.77
N LYS A 66 -19.92 -1.71 -2.76
CA LYS A 66 -18.50 -1.54 -3.06
C LYS A 66 -17.88 -0.49 -2.14
N LEU A 67 -18.61 0.58 -1.86
CA LEU A 67 -18.19 1.62 -0.92
C LEU A 67 -17.78 1.05 0.43
N ASP A 68 -18.62 0.19 1.04
CA ASP A 68 -18.32 -0.44 2.32
C ASP A 68 -16.98 -1.20 2.30
N LEU A 69 -16.69 -1.92 1.21
CA LEU A 69 -15.44 -2.67 1.06
C LEU A 69 -14.21 -1.75 0.97
N PHE A 70 -14.35 -0.58 0.34
CA PHE A 70 -13.26 0.40 0.27
C PHE A 70 -13.04 1.07 1.62
N LEU A 71 -14.12 1.57 2.25
CA LEU A 71 -14.03 2.26 3.54
C LEU A 71 -13.46 1.36 4.65
N GLN A 72 -13.81 0.07 4.66
CA GLN A 72 -13.28 -0.90 5.63
C GLN A 72 -11.77 -1.13 5.51
N ARG A 73 -11.20 -0.93 4.32
CA ARG A 73 -9.77 -1.13 4.08
C ARG A 73 -8.95 0.15 4.25
N MET A 74 -9.61 1.30 4.18
CA MET A 74 -8.93 2.59 4.29
C MET A 74 -8.75 2.96 5.76
N ASP A 75 -7.59 2.62 6.30
CA ASP A 75 -7.16 3.05 7.61
C ASP A 75 -5.75 3.67 7.57
N GLN A 76 -5.33 4.21 8.71
CA GLN A 76 -4.04 4.87 8.83
C GLN A 76 -2.86 3.90 8.74
N ASP A 77 -3.03 2.64 9.18
CA ASP A 77 -1.96 1.63 9.15
C ASP A 77 -1.70 1.16 7.72
N LEU A 78 -2.75 0.94 6.94
CA LEU A 78 -2.64 0.64 5.52
C LEU A 78 -2.04 1.82 4.77
N CYS A 79 -2.45 3.04 5.09
CA CYS A 79 -1.84 4.24 4.53
C CYS A 79 -0.33 4.28 4.82
N ARG A 80 0.09 4.17 6.09
CA ARG A 80 1.51 4.19 6.48
C ARG A 80 2.32 3.11 5.78
N SER A 81 1.84 1.87 5.82
CA SER A 81 2.54 0.74 5.18
C SER A 81 2.68 0.93 3.67
N GLY A 82 1.64 1.42 3.00
CA GLY A 82 1.69 1.79 1.58
C GLY A 82 2.68 2.91 1.29
N GLN A 83 2.76 3.92 2.16
CA GLN A 83 3.75 4.99 2.04
C GLN A 83 5.19 4.45 2.17
N TYR A 84 5.47 3.58 3.13
CA TYR A 84 6.82 3.02 3.31
C TYR A 84 7.25 2.16 2.12
N GLN A 85 6.36 1.30 1.62
CA GLN A 85 6.63 0.50 0.41
C GLN A 85 6.94 1.40 -0.79
N LYS A 86 6.21 2.50 -0.95
CA LYS A 86 6.44 3.45 -2.02
C LYS A 86 7.77 4.19 -1.87
N ILE A 87 8.09 4.66 -0.67
CA ILE A 87 9.36 5.33 -0.37
C ILE A 87 10.54 4.39 -0.66
N GLN A 88 10.46 3.14 -0.24
CA GLN A 88 11.48 2.12 -0.54
C GLN A 88 11.67 1.92 -2.05
N GLY A 89 10.59 1.93 -2.84
CA GLY A 89 10.67 1.89 -4.30
C GLY A 89 11.27 3.16 -4.93
N LEU A 90 11.04 4.33 -4.33
CA LEU A 90 11.54 5.62 -4.81
C LEU A 90 13.02 5.82 -4.48
N GLN A 91 13.51 5.30 -3.35
CA GLN A 91 14.94 5.36 -2.98
C GLN A 91 15.86 4.71 -4.03
N GLN A 92 15.35 3.79 -4.86
CA GLN A 92 16.11 3.21 -5.97
C GLN A 92 16.33 4.19 -7.14
N ARG A 93 15.57 5.29 -7.20
CA ARG A 93 15.50 6.21 -8.35
C ARG A 93 15.77 7.66 -7.99
N MET A 94 15.80 7.98 -6.70
CA MET A 94 15.97 9.33 -6.18
C MET A 94 17.01 9.33 -5.08
N GLU A 95 17.82 10.40 -5.03
CA GLU A 95 18.67 10.62 -3.87
C GLU A 95 17.84 10.75 -2.60
N GLU A 96 18.28 10.05 -1.56
CA GLU A 96 17.55 9.91 -0.31
C GLU A 96 17.21 11.24 0.37
N GLY A 97 18.17 12.16 0.46
CA GLY A 97 17.94 13.47 1.08
C GLY A 97 16.86 14.28 0.34
N THR A 98 16.89 14.23 -0.99
CA THR A 98 15.89 14.90 -1.84
C THR A 98 14.50 14.29 -1.68
N LEU A 99 14.41 12.96 -1.50
CA LEU A 99 13.13 12.27 -1.30
C LEU A 99 12.50 12.63 0.06
N LEU A 100 13.28 12.59 1.14
CA LEU A 100 12.81 12.95 2.47
C LEU A 100 12.28 14.38 2.52
N GLU A 101 13.06 15.35 2.02
CA GLU A 101 12.65 16.75 2.00
C GLU A 101 11.36 16.98 1.20
N ARG A 102 11.24 16.32 0.03
CA ARG A 102 10.01 16.37 -0.78
C ARG A 102 8.82 15.80 -0.02
N TYR A 103 9.01 14.68 0.67
CA TYR A 103 7.95 14.04 1.43
C TYR A 103 7.49 14.90 2.61
N GLU A 104 8.45 15.46 3.35
CA GLU A 104 8.16 16.39 4.43
C GLU A 104 7.36 17.59 3.94
N ARG A 105 7.79 18.26 2.86
CA ARG A 105 7.05 19.39 2.28
C ARG A 105 5.64 19.02 1.87
N CYS A 106 5.45 17.85 1.24
CA CYS A 106 4.11 17.37 0.90
C CYS A 106 3.26 17.13 2.15
N SER A 107 3.78 16.41 3.14
CA SER A 107 3.03 16.08 4.37
C SER A 107 2.60 17.33 5.14
N VAL A 108 3.48 18.33 5.24
CA VAL A 108 3.19 19.62 5.87
C VAL A 108 2.15 20.41 5.06
N ALA A 109 2.28 20.44 3.73
CA ALA A 109 1.32 21.14 2.88
C ALA A 109 -0.10 20.54 3.02
N LEU A 110 -0.21 19.21 3.05
CA LEU A 110 -1.48 18.52 3.26
C LEU A 110 -2.04 18.79 4.66
N GLU A 111 -1.23 18.69 5.71
CA GLU A 111 -1.61 18.98 7.10
C GLU A 111 -2.11 20.42 7.27
N SER A 112 -1.43 21.39 6.65
CA SER A 112 -1.75 22.82 6.76
C SER A 112 -2.99 23.26 5.96
N THR A 113 -3.50 22.40 5.07
CA THR A 113 -4.69 22.70 4.26
C THR A 113 -5.92 22.20 5.00
N GLU A 114 -6.84 23.07 5.40
CA GLU A 114 -8.00 22.68 6.23
C GLU A 114 -9.11 21.94 5.46
N ASP A 115 -9.38 22.36 4.24
CA ASP A 115 -10.48 21.85 3.41
C ASP A 115 -10.10 20.55 2.67
N CYS A 116 -10.94 19.52 2.77
CA CYS A 116 -10.67 18.21 2.19
C CYS A 116 -10.59 18.21 0.66
N LYS A 117 -11.42 19.00 -0.01
CA LYS A 117 -11.39 19.10 -1.47
C LYS A 117 -10.06 19.71 -1.93
N THR A 118 -9.65 20.80 -1.30
CA THR A 118 -8.38 21.47 -1.55
C THR A 118 -7.20 20.57 -1.21
N ARG A 119 -7.26 19.80 -0.12
CA ARG A 119 -6.22 18.85 0.27
C ARG A 119 -6.05 17.73 -0.76
N ILE A 120 -7.15 17.22 -1.32
CA ILE A 120 -7.14 16.22 -2.40
C ILE A 120 -6.61 16.80 -3.72
N GLU A 121 -6.98 18.04 -4.07
CA GLU A 121 -6.43 18.74 -5.23
C GLU A 121 -4.91 18.94 -5.06
N LEU A 122 -4.46 19.37 -3.89
CA LEU A 122 -3.05 19.51 -3.55
C LEU A 122 -2.30 18.18 -3.71
N LEU A 123 -2.85 17.07 -3.19
CA LEU A 123 -2.27 15.74 -3.37
C LEU A 123 -2.07 15.37 -4.85
N LYS A 124 -2.98 15.77 -5.73
CA LYS A 124 -2.96 15.43 -7.17
C LYS A 124 -2.04 16.33 -7.99
N GLU A 125 -2.00 17.61 -7.66
CA GLU A 125 -1.40 18.65 -8.50
C GLU A 125 -0.05 19.14 -8.00
N ASN A 126 0.21 19.06 -6.69
CA ASN A 126 1.47 19.50 -6.11
C ASN A 126 2.63 18.58 -6.54
N SER A 127 3.72 19.18 -7.02
CA SER A 127 4.87 18.46 -7.59
C SER A 127 5.70 17.68 -6.55
N ASP A 128 5.66 18.08 -5.29
CA ASP A 128 6.27 17.33 -4.18
C ASP A 128 5.40 16.12 -3.80
N CYS A 129 4.07 16.27 -3.83
CA CYS A 129 3.13 15.19 -3.54
C CYS A 129 2.97 14.18 -4.67
N ARG A 130 3.02 14.61 -5.94
CA ARG A 130 2.76 13.75 -7.11
C ARG A 130 3.69 12.54 -7.20
N SER A 131 4.97 12.70 -6.85
CA SER A 131 5.94 11.59 -6.84
C SER A 131 5.63 10.53 -5.78
N ILE A 132 4.91 10.92 -4.73
CA ILE A 132 4.72 10.13 -3.51
C ILE A 132 3.27 9.61 -3.41
N ARG A 133 2.35 10.23 -4.15
CA ARG A 133 1.00 9.75 -4.42
C ARG A 133 1.05 8.39 -5.11
N THR A 134 0.31 7.41 -4.61
CA THR A 134 0.17 6.09 -5.23
C THR A 134 -0.42 6.19 -6.63
N ASP A 135 0.26 5.61 -7.64
CA ASP A 135 -0.27 5.47 -9.01
C ASP A 135 -1.13 4.20 -9.15
N GLN A 136 -1.28 3.45 -8.05
CA GLN A 136 -1.96 2.16 -7.98
C GLN A 136 -3.12 2.11 -6.97
N GLU A 137 -3.39 3.18 -6.22
CA GLU A 137 -4.49 3.14 -5.26
C GLU A 137 -5.67 3.92 -5.80
N PHE A 138 -6.80 3.21 -5.81
CA PHE A 138 -8.12 3.58 -6.29
C PHE A 138 -8.33 3.38 -7.81
N PRO A 139 -9.10 2.34 -8.22
CA PRO A 139 -9.62 2.25 -9.59
C PRO A 139 -10.53 3.43 -9.92
#